data_AF-A0A7R9R0P2-F1
#
_entry.id   AF-A0A7R9R0P2-F1
#
_cell.length_a   1.000
_cell.length_b   1.000
_cell.length_c   1.000
_cell.angle_alpha   90.00
_cell.angle_beta   90.00
_cell.angle_gamma   90.00
#
_symmetry.space_group_name_H-M   'P 1'
#
loop_
_entity.id
_entity.type
_entity.pdbx_description
1 polymer ?
#
loop_
_entity_poly.entity_id
_entity_poly.type
_entity_poly.pdbx_seq_one_letter_code
_entity_poly.pdbx_strand_id
1 'polypeptide(L)'
;MANPVIIFVIGGPGSGKGTQCEKICKKYGFTHLSTGDLLREEVASGSDLGQSCNEVMKKGQLVSNEQVLALLKKAIHNNRRTNGFLIDGFPRQ
;
A
#
# COMPACT_ATOMS: atom_id res chain seq x y z
N MET A 1 -22.28 4.65 -10.24
CA MET A 1 -20.85 4.36 -10.52
C MET A 1 -20.56 2.96 -10.03
N ALA A 2 -19.82 2.15 -10.79
CA ALA A 2 -19.43 0.82 -10.33
C ALA A 2 -18.43 0.95 -9.15
N ASN A 3 -18.55 0.08 -8.14
CA ASN A 3 -17.58 0.02 -7.06
C ASN A 3 -16.24 -0.52 -7.61
N PRO A 4 -15.10 0.10 -7.30
CA PRO A 4 -13.80 -0.39 -7.76
C PRO A 4 -13.51 -1.76 -7.13
N VAL A 5 -12.91 -2.66 -7.91
CA VAL A 5 -12.44 -3.97 -7.40
C VAL A 5 -11.22 -3.73 -6.52
N ILE A 6 -11.16 -4.32 -5.33
CA ILE A 6 -10.00 -4.27 -4.44
C ILE A 6 -9.46 -5.68 -4.27
N ILE A 7 -8.19 -5.88 -4.60
CA ILE A 7 -7.49 -7.16 -4.53
C ILE A 7 -6.31 -7.02 -3.58
N PHE A 8 -6.23 -7.91 -2.58
CA PHE A 8 -5.07 -8.02 -1.70
C PHE A 8 -4.11 -9.07 -2.24
N VAL A 9 -2.84 -8.70 -2.36
CA VAL A 9 -1.77 -9.56 -2.89
C VAL A 9 -0.86 -9.97 -1.75
N ILE A 10 -0.85 -11.26 -1.43
CA ILE A 10 -0.13 -11.85 -0.30
C ILE A 10 0.87 -12.89 -0.78
N GLY A 11 2.02 -12.98 -0.12
CA GLY A 11 3.09 -13.93 -0.44
C GLY A 11 4.40 -13.56 0.24
N GLY A 12 5.28 -14.55 0.44
CA GLY A 12 6.56 -14.36 1.13
C GLY A 12 7.58 -13.50 0.36
N PRO A 13 8.70 -13.10 1.00
CA PRO A 13 9.82 -12.46 0.31
C PRO A 13 10.29 -13.30 -0.89
N GLY A 14 10.61 -12.64 -2.01
CA GLY A 14 11.07 -13.33 -3.23
C GLY A 14 9.99 -14.01 -4.07
N SER A 15 8.71 -14.03 -3.65
CA SER A 15 7.63 -14.72 -4.39
C SER A 15 7.19 -14.04 -5.70
N GLY A 16 7.81 -12.93 -6.10
CA GLY A 16 7.51 -12.23 -7.35
C GLY A 16 6.21 -11.39 -7.36
N LYS A 17 5.62 -11.06 -6.20
CA LYS A 17 4.38 -10.25 -6.09
C LYS A 17 4.46 -8.95 -6.88
N GLY A 18 5.48 -8.13 -6.65
CA GLY A 18 5.64 -6.85 -7.32
C GLY A 18 5.63 -6.99 -8.85
N THR A 19 6.33 -7.99 -9.38
CA THR A 19 6.33 -8.30 -10.82
C THR A 19 4.95 -8.68 -11.34
N GLN A 20 4.14 -9.43 -10.57
CA GLN A 20 2.78 -9.76 -10.96
C GLN A 20 1.83 -8.57 -10.83
N CYS A 21 1.96 -7.76 -9.78
CA CYS A 21 1.20 -6.52 -9.60
C CYS A 21 1.39 -5.58 -10.79
N GLU A 22 2.62 -5.33 -11.21
CA GLU A 22 2.92 -4.49 -12.39
C GLU A 22 2.23 -5.00 -13.67
N LYS A 23 2.29 -6.32 -13.92
CA LYS A 23 1.63 -6.94 -15.08
C LYS A 23 0.12 -6.81 -15.02
N ILE A 24 -0.49 -7.03 -13.86
CA ILE A 24 -1.94 -6.91 -13.65
C ILE A 24 -2.39 -5.45 -13.81
N CYS A 25 -1.67 -4.50 -13.21
CA CYS A 25 -1.94 -3.07 -13.37
C CYS A 25 -1.91 -2.65 -14.83
N LYS A 26 -0.87 -3.04 -15.58
CA LYS A 26 -0.76 -2.74 -17.02
C LYS A 26 -1.88 -3.38 -17.84
N LYS A 27 -2.27 -4.61 -17.52
CA LYS A 27 -3.28 -5.36 -18.28
C LYS A 27 -4.71 -4.87 -18.03
N TYR A 28 -5.05 -4.53 -16.79
CA TYR A 28 -6.44 -4.24 -16.38
C TYR A 28 -6.69 -2.77 -16.03
N GLY A 29 -5.66 -1.91 -16.08
CA GLY A 29 -5.79 -0.51 -15.70
C GLY A 29 -6.05 -0.33 -14.20
N PHE A 30 -5.39 -1.16 -13.38
CA PHE A 30 -5.49 -1.08 -11.92
C PHE A 30 -4.38 -0.19 -11.35
N THR A 31 -4.63 0.39 -10.18
CA THR A 31 -3.65 1.13 -9.40
C THR A 31 -2.98 0.19 -8.39
N HIS A 32 -1.65 0.13 -8.42
CA HIS A 32 -0.87 -0.60 -7.43
C HIS A 32 -0.66 0.27 -6.19
N LEU A 33 -1.01 -0.25 -5.02
CA LEU A 33 -0.80 0.35 -3.71
C LEU A 33 0.09 -0.58 -2.88
N SER A 34 1.39 -0.30 -2.87
CA SER A 34 2.36 -0.98 -2.02
C SER A 34 2.41 -0.30 -0.66
N THR A 35 2.09 -1.02 0.42
CA THR A 35 2.10 -0.42 1.76
C THR A 35 3.50 0.02 2.20
N GLY A 36 4.54 -0.66 1.71
CA GLY A 36 5.92 -0.25 1.94
C GLY A 36 6.26 1.09 1.30
N ASP A 37 5.77 1.35 0.09
CA ASP A 37 5.97 2.63 -0.59
C ASP A 37 5.16 3.74 0.07
N LEU A 38 3.88 3.49 0.38
CA LEU A 38 3.04 4.46 1.10
C LEU A 38 3.65 4.87 2.45
N LEU A 39 4.21 3.92 3.19
CA LEU A 39 4.91 4.21 4.45
C LEU A 39 6.17 5.05 4.22
N ARG A 40 7.00 4.70 3.23
CA ARG A 40 8.21 5.48 2.90
C ARG A 40 7.88 6.89 2.45
N GLU A 41 6.83 7.07 1.65
CA GLU A 41 6.33 8.38 1.21
C GLU A 41 5.83 9.21 2.39
N GLU A 42 5.05 8.62 3.29
CA GLU A 42 4.56 9.33 4.48
C GLU A 42 5.73 9.72 5.40
N VAL A 43 6.72 8.85 5.61
CA VAL A 43 7.95 9.17 6.35
C VAL A 43 8.71 10.32 5.69
N ALA A 44 8.85 10.30 4.36
CA ALA A 44 9.53 11.34 3.60
C ALA A 44 8.79 12.69 3.63
N SER A 45 7.46 12.68 3.82
CA SER A 45 6.66 13.90 3.95
C SER A 45 6.94 14.69 5.23
N GLY A 46 7.54 14.06 6.25
CA GLY A 46 7.82 14.67 7.54
C GLY A 46 6.58 14.93 8.41
N SER A 47 5.40 14.43 8.03
CA SER A 47 4.16 14.55 8.80
C SER A 47 4.29 13.89 10.18
N ASP A 48 3.43 14.28 11.13
CA ASP A 48 3.39 13.66 12.47
C ASP A 48 3.19 12.13 12.39
N LEU A 49 2.35 11.68 11.46
CA LEU A 49 2.16 10.25 11.17
C LEU A 49 3.45 9.63 10.61
N GLY A 50 4.11 10.30 9.67
CA GLY A 50 5.38 9.88 9.09
C GLY A 50 6.48 9.74 10.14
N GLN A 51 6.58 10.69 11.08
CA GLN A 51 7.55 10.64 12.19
C GLN A 51 7.27 9.44 13.10
N SER A 52 6.02 9.23 13.52
CA SER A 52 5.62 8.06 14.31
C SER A 52 5.92 6.74 13.61
N CYS A 53 5.59 6.62 12.32
CA CYS A 53 5.91 5.45 11.50
C CYS A 53 7.42 5.21 11.42
N ASN A 54 8.22 6.26 11.22
CA ASN A 54 9.67 6.18 11.13
C ASN A 54 10.30 5.62 12.42
N GLU A 55 9.82 6.06 13.58
CA GLU A 55 10.30 5.55 14.87
C GLU A 55 10.05 4.05 15.04
N VAL A 56 8.87 3.57 14.67
CA VAL A 56 8.51 2.15 14.73
C VAL A 56 9.36 1.34 13.74
N MET A 57 9.50 1.82 12.50
CA MET A 57 10.29 1.16 11.46
C MET A 57 11.78 1.06 11.82
N LYS A 58 12.36 2.11 12.44
CA LYS A 58 13.75 2.10 12.91
C LYS A 58 14.01 1.06 14.00
N LYS A 59 13.00 0.69 14.77
CA LYS A 59 13.06 -0.38 15.79
C LYS A 59 12.91 -1.78 15.18
N GLY A 60 12.78 -1.90 13.85
CA GLY A 60 12.49 -3.16 13.17
C GLY A 60 11.08 -3.70 13.45
N GLN A 61 10.20 -2.86 13.99
CA GLN A 61 8.83 -3.22 14.34
C GLN A 61 7.89 -2.93 13.16
N LEU A 62 6.76 -3.63 13.15
CA LEU A 62 5.71 -3.38 12.19
C LEU A 62 4.86 -2.18 12.62
N VAL A 63 4.62 -1.27 11.68
CA VAL A 63 3.66 -0.18 11.84
C VAL A 63 2.26 -0.76 12.03
N SER A 64 1.43 -0.13 12.88
CA SER A 64 0.13 -0.70 13.22
C SER A 64 -0.79 -0.78 12.00
N ASN A 65 -1.66 -1.79 11.98
CA ASN A 65 -2.63 -1.94 10.89
C ASN A 65 -3.55 -0.73 10.75
N GLU A 66 -3.85 -0.03 11.85
CA GLU A 66 -4.66 1.20 11.83
C GLU A 66 -3.95 2.33 11.06
N GLN A 67 -2.66 2.54 11.33
CA GLN A 67 -1.86 3.54 10.61
C GLN A 67 -1.76 3.19 9.12
N VAL A 68 -1.51 1.92 8.78
CA VAL A 68 -1.45 1.47 7.38
C VAL A 68 -2.82 1.63 6.69
N LEU A 69 -3.92 1.34 7.38
CA LEU A 69 -5.28 1.56 6.85
C LEU A 69 -5.57 3.03 6.58
N ALA A 70 -5.09 3.95 7.43
CA ALA A 70 -5.23 5.40 7.19
C ALA A 70 -4.50 5.82 5.91
N LEU A 71 -3.28 5.31 5.69
CA LEU A 71 -2.52 5.57 4.46
C LEU A 71 -3.20 4.99 3.22
N LEU A 72 -3.70 3.76 3.30
CA LEU A 72 -4.45 3.13 2.20
C LEU A 72 -5.71 3.92 1.84
N LYS A 73 -6.49 4.37 2.84
CA LYS A 73 -7.69 5.20 2.61
C LYS A 73 -7.35 6.51 1.89
N LYS A 74 -6.28 7.19 2.31
CA LYS A 74 -5.76 8.41 1.65
C LYS A 74 -5.36 8.12 0.21
N ALA A 75 -4.61 7.05 -0.03
CA ALA A 75 -4.15 6.67 -1.36
C ALA A 75 -5.31 6.31 -2.31
N ILE A 76 -6.30 5.54 -1.84
CA ILE A 76 -7.52 5.21 -2.60
C ILE A 76 -8.29 6.49 -2.94
N HIS A 77 -8.44 7.41 -1.99
CA HIS A 77 -9.13 8.67 -2.21
C HIS A 77 -8.45 9.54 -3.27
N ASN A 78 -7.12 9.54 -3.33
CA ASN A 78 -6.34 10.31 -4.29
C ASN A 78 -6.29 9.67 -5.69
N ASN A 79 -6.59 8.37 -5.80
CA ASN A 79 -6.48 7.60 -7.04
C ASN A 79 -7.84 7.07 -7.54
N ARG A 80 -8.90 7.89 -7.49
CA ARG A 80 -10.26 7.48 -7.87
C ARG A 80 -10.45 7.13 -9.35
N ARG A 81 -9.54 7.57 -10.23
CA ARG A 81 -9.57 7.25 -11.67
C ARG A 81 -8.81 5.96 -11.94
N THR A 82 -9.40 4.83 -11.55
CA THR A 82 -8.83 3.50 -11.72
C THR A 82 -9.91 2.44 -11.90
N ASN A 83 -9.59 1.33 -12.57
CA ASN A 83 -10.52 0.21 -12.72
C ASN A 83 -10.53 -0.71 -11.49
N GLY A 84 -9.53 -0.58 -10.61
CA GLY A 84 -9.39 -1.39 -9.41
C GLY A 84 -8.07 -1.12 -8.69
N PHE A 85 -7.95 -1.62 -7.46
CA PHE A 85 -6.77 -1.47 -6.63
C PHE A 85 -6.13 -2.83 -6.36
N LEU A 86 -4.81 -2.88 -6.49
CA LEU A 86 -3.98 -3.98 -6.01
C LEU A 86 -3.23 -3.52 -4.77
N ILE A 87 -3.52 -4.12 -3.63
CA ILE A 87 -2.88 -3.80 -2.36
C ILE A 87 -1.83 -4.87 -2.05
N ASP A 88 -0.55 -4.52 -2.13
CA ASP A 88 0.58 -5.41 -1.82
C ASP A 88 1.15 -5.09 -0.43
N GLY A 89 1.39 -6.13 0.36
CA GLY A 89 2.04 -6.02 1.65
C GLY A 89 1.12 -5.67 2.81
N PHE A 90 -0.19 -5.90 2.70
CA PHE A 90 -1.16 -5.76 3.79
C PHE A 90 -2.34 -6.75 3.65
N PRO A 91 -2.87 -7.30 4.75
CA PRO A 91 -2.38 -7.16 6.13
C PRO A 91 -1.06 -7.93 6.34
N ARG A 92 -0.25 -7.47 7.29
CA ARG A 92 0.89 -8.24 7.83
C ARG A 92 0.48 -8.67 9.23
N GLN A 93 0.45 -9.99 9.46
CA GLN A 93 0.37 -10.56 10.80
C GLN A 93 1.78 -10.96 11.23
#